data_AF-A0A8H5A080-F1
#
_entry.id   AF-A0A8H5A080-F1
#
_cell.length_a   1.000
_cell.length_b   1.000
_cell.length_c   1.000
_cell.angle_alpha   90.00
_cell.angle_beta   90.00
_cell.angle_gamma   90.00
#
_symmetry.space_group_name_H-M   'P 1'
#
loop_
_entity.id
_entity.type
_entity.pdbx_description
1 polymer ?
#
loop_
_entity_poly.entity_id
_entity_poly.type
_entity_poly.pdbx_seq_one_letter_code
_entity_poly.pdbx_strand_id
1 'polypeptide(L)'
;MKFSLFLTAGSLAWAKPSTPKLDYNRAPPNLSTLANLTIYNTWRPRAHVLPPTGQIGDPCMHYTDPKTGLFHVGYLHEGAAGATTDDLVTYRDLNPGGAPFIRAGGLNDPVAVFDGSVIPKGINGTPTLFYTSVSYLPIHWTINYTRGSETQSLAVSKDGGRNFTKLRQGPAIPAPPFALNVTAFRDPFVFQNEDLDSLLESESGTWYSVISGGVHQKGPSMFLYRQHDPEFQYWEYLGEWWHEKANTTWGDGLWAGRYGFNFEVANVFSIDEKGYNSEGETFITFGAEWQEKPIVPQVSSFRDM
;
A
#
# COMPACT_ATOMS: atom_id res chain seq x y z
N MET A 1 -50.97 -22.69 -49.60
CA MET A 1 -50.17 -23.42 -48.61
C MET A 1 -49.76 -22.47 -47.50
N LYS A 2 -50.34 -22.62 -46.31
CA LYS A 2 -49.93 -21.91 -45.09
C LYS A 2 -48.88 -22.77 -44.40
N PHE A 3 -47.67 -22.27 -44.21
CA PHE A 3 -46.67 -22.90 -43.34
C PHE A 3 -46.80 -22.30 -41.94
N SER A 4 -47.29 -23.09 -41.00
CA SER A 4 -47.25 -22.80 -39.57
C SER A 4 -45.93 -23.30 -39.01
N LEU A 5 -45.08 -22.36 -38.58
CA LEU A 5 -43.85 -22.64 -37.85
C LEU A 5 -44.19 -22.79 -36.36
N PHE A 6 -44.14 -24.02 -35.83
CA PHE A 6 -44.22 -24.23 -34.38
C PHE A 6 -42.85 -23.92 -33.77
N LEU A 7 -42.74 -22.80 -33.05
CA LEU A 7 -41.66 -22.56 -32.10
C LEU A 7 -41.99 -23.34 -30.81
N THR A 8 -41.26 -24.42 -30.54
CA THR A 8 -41.19 -25.00 -29.20
C THR A 8 -40.23 -24.17 -28.36
N ALA A 9 -40.78 -23.40 -27.43
CA ALA A 9 -40.02 -22.73 -26.38
C ALA A 9 -39.48 -23.80 -25.40
N GLY A 10 -38.27 -24.28 -25.66
CA GLY A 10 -37.51 -25.07 -24.70
C GLY A 10 -36.93 -24.17 -23.62
N SER A 11 -37.56 -24.17 -22.44
CA SER A 11 -37.02 -23.55 -21.24
C SER A 11 -35.71 -24.24 -20.83
N LEU A 12 -34.58 -23.64 -21.18
CA LEU A 12 -33.29 -23.93 -20.54
C LEU A 12 -33.34 -23.40 -19.10
N ALA A 13 -33.92 -24.19 -18.21
CA ALA A 13 -33.68 -24.04 -16.79
C ALA A 13 -32.19 -24.32 -16.56
N TRP A 14 -31.39 -23.26 -16.40
CA TRP A 14 -30.05 -23.41 -15.86
C TRP A 14 -30.20 -24.06 -14.49
N ALA A 15 -29.84 -25.35 -14.40
CA ALA A 15 -29.72 -26.02 -13.14
C ALA A 15 -28.78 -25.16 -12.28
N LYS A 16 -29.31 -24.58 -11.19
CA LYS A 16 -28.46 -23.97 -10.17
C LYS A 16 -27.46 -25.05 -9.75
N PRO A 17 -26.14 -24.82 -9.88
CA PRO A 17 -25.18 -25.78 -9.37
C PRO A 17 -25.55 -26.05 -7.91
N SER A 18 -25.88 -27.30 -7.59
CA SER A 18 -25.99 -27.70 -6.20
C SER A 18 -24.56 -27.65 -5.66
N THR A 19 -24.17 -26.52 -5.07
CA THR A 19 -22.94 -26.45 -4.30
C THR A 19 -23.07 -27.55 -3.25
N PRO A 20 -22.21 -28.59 -3.27
CA PRO A 20 -22.28 -29.64 -2.27
C PRO A 20 -22.17 -28.95 -0.91
N LYS A 21 -23.19 -29.11 -0.06
CA LYS A 21 -23.15 -28.58 1.29
C LYS A 21 -21.95 -29.22 1.99
N LEU A 22 -20.95 -28.40 2.32
CA LEU A 22 -19.85 -28.85 3.15
C LEU A 22 -20.42 -29.27 4.51
N ASP A 23 -20.21 -30.53 4.87
CA ASP A 23 -20.51 -31.04 6.20
C ASP A 23 -19.27 -30.86 7.08
N TYR A 24 -19.24 -29.78 7.86
CA TYR A 24 -18.13 -29.48 8.77
C TYR A 24 -18.02 -30.45 9.96
N ASN A 25 -18.94 -31.42 10.09
CA ASN A 25 -18.81 -32.51 11.06
C ASN A 25 -18.06 -33.74 10.49
N ARG A 26 -17.65 -33.71 9.22
CA ARG A 26 -16.86 -34.77 8.57
C ARG A 26 -15.42 -34.33 8.36
N ALA A 27 -14.53 -35.31 8.24
CA ALA A 27 -13.16 -35.07 7.81
C ALA A 27 -13.14 -34.39 6.42
N PRO A 28 -12.28 -33.39 6.20
CA PRO A 28 -12.21 -32.69 4.93
C PRO A 28 -11.62 -33.58 3.83
N PRO A 29 -12.03 -33.40 2.56
CA PRO A 29 -11.32 -33.96 1.43
C PRO A 29 -9.99 -33.20 1.20
N ASN A 30 -9.27 -33.54 0.13
CA ASN A 30 -8.25 -32.63 -0.40
C ASN A 30 -8.95 -31.31 -0.80
N LEU A 31 -8.73 -30.23 -0.04
CA LEU A 31 -9.43 -28.96 -0.25
C LEU A 31 -9.18 -28.37 -1.64
N SER A 32 -8.00 -28.64 -2.23
CA SER A 32 -7.64 -28.15 -3.57
C SER A 32 -8.40 -28.83 -4.71
N THR A 33 -9.19 -29.88 -4.43
CA THR A 33 -10.05 -30.53 -5.44
C THR A 33 -11.50 -30.04 -5.41
N LEU A 34 -11.85 -29.17 -4.45
CA LEU A 34 -13.17 -28.57 -4.37
C LEU A 34 -13.38 -27.53 -5.48
N ALA A 35 -14.64 -27.29 -5.87
CA ALA A 35 -14.96 -26.24 -6.83
C ALA A 35 -14.63 -24.84 -6.27
N ASN A 36 -14.38 -23.89 -7.16
CA ASN A 36 -14.10 -22.51 -6.78
C ASN A 36 -15.18 -21.95 -5.83
N LEU A 37 -14.73 -21.18 -4.83
CA LEU A 37 -15.57 -20.54 -3.81
C LEU A 37 -16.33 -21.51 -2.87
N THR A 38 -16.14 -22.83 -2.96
CA THR A 38 -16.79 -23.80 -2.06
C THR A 38 -16.48 -23.52 -0.59
N ILE A 39 -15.25 -23.08 -0.29
CA ILE A 39 -14.78 -22.77 1.07
C ILE A 39 -14.77 -21.27 1.39
N TYR A 40 -15.47 -20.44 0.59
CA TYR A 40 -15.41 -18.97 0.70
C TYR A 40 -15.74 -18.45 2.11
N ASN A 41 -16.71 -19.06 2.79
CA ASN A 41 -17.12 -18.67 4.16
C ASN A 41 -16.46 -19.50 5.27
N THR A 42 -15.66 -20.51 4.94
CA THR A 42 -15.14 -21.48 5.93
C THR A 42 -14.30 -20.79 7.02
N TRP A 43 -13.42 -19.87 6.63
CA TRP A 43 -12.53 -19.14 7.54
C TRP A 43 -12.61 -17.62 7.36
N ARG A 44 -13.66 -17.12 6.71
CA ARG A 44 -13.79 -15.69 6.41
C ARG A 44 -14.23 -14.91 7.65
N PRO A 45 -13.49 -13.87 8.07
CA PRO A 45 -13.89 -13.05 9.22
C PRO A 45 -15.12 -12.19 8.90
N ARG A 46 -15.81 -11.73 9.95
CA ARG A 46 -17.00 -10.86 9.84
C ARG A 46 -16.84 -9.45 10.45
N ALA A 47 -15.71 -9.19 11.10
CA ALA A 47 -15.42 -7.96 11.83
C ALA A 47 -13.99 -7.50 11.57
N HIS A 48 -13.51 -7.66 10.34
CA HIS A 48 -12.20 -7.24 9.85
C HIS A 48 -12.39 -6.60 8.49
N VAL A 49 -11.51 -5.66 8.12
CA VAL A 49 -11.50 -5.07 6.78
C VAL A 49 -10.82 -6.06 5.82
N LEU A 50 -11.52 -6.43 4.76
CA LEU A 50 -11.03 -7.25 3.64
C LEU A 50 -11.94 -7.02 2.43
N PRO A 51 -11.44 -7.11 1.18
CA PRO A 51 -12.25 -6.90 -0.01
C PRO A 51 -13.38 -7.94 -0.07
N PRO A 52 -14.48 -7.66 -0.80
CA PRO A 52 -15.58 -8.60 -0.98
C PRO A 52 -15.10 -9.98 -1.46
N THR A 53 -14.10 -10.04 -2.33
CA THR A 53 -13.47 -11.29 -2.81
C THR A 53 -12.00 -11.06 -3.14
N GLY A 54 -11.23 -12.13 -3.34
CA GLY A 54 -9.84 -12.04 -3.79
C GLY A 54 -8.84 -11.82 -2.65
N GLN A 55 -7.64 -11.39 -3.02
CA GLN A 55 -6.53 -11.13 -2.11
C GLN A 55 -6.55 -9.68 -1.62
N ILE A 56 -6.01 -9.45 -0.43
CA ILE A 56 -5.68 -8.13 0.11
C ILE A 56 -4.17 -8.09 0.37
N GLY A 57 -3.50 -7.03 -0.08
CA GLY A 57 -2.11 -6.74 0.25
C GLY A 57 -2.02 -5.70 1.36
N ASP A 58 -1.01 -4.85 1.28
CA ASP A 58 -0.68 -3.90 2.33
C ASP A 58 -1.80 -2.87 2.55
N PRO A 59 -2.11 -2.51 3.81
CA PRO A 59 -3.00 -1.40 4.12
C PRO A 59 -2.26 -0.07 3.88
N CYS A 60 -2.86 0.83 3.11
CA CYS A 60 -2.26 2.10 2.74
C CYS A 60 -3.33 3.14 2.40
N MET A 61 -2.93 4.37 2.04
CA MET A 61 -3.83 5.40 1.51
C MET A 61 -4.99 5.81 2.44
N HIS A 62 -4.81 5.66 3.74
CA HIS A 62 -5.78 6.11 4.75
C HIS A 62 -5.84 7.63 4.83
N TYR A 63 -7.03 8.20 5.01
CA TYR A 63 -7.20 9.62 5.34
C TYR A 63 -8.59 9.93 5.87
N THR A 64 -8.71 11.01 6.64
CA THR A 64 -10.00 11.61 6.97
C THR A 64 -10.33 12.66 5.91
N ASP A 65 -11.47 12.51 5.21
CA ASP A 65 -11.93 13.52 4.26
C ASP A 65 -12.39 14.77 5.03
N PRO A 66 -11.71 15.92 4.87
CA PRO A 66 -12.03 17.13 5.62
C PRO A 66 -13.41 17.72 5.28
N LYS A 67 -14.03 17.34 4.16
CA LYS A 67 -15.36 17.82 3.77
C LYS A 67 -16.49 17.06 4.45
N THR A 68 -16.29 15.78 4.72
CA THR A 68 -17.34 14.87 5.19
C THR A 68 -17.10 14.34 6.60
N GLY A 69 -15.85 14.35 7.08
CA GLY A 69 -15.43 13.71 8.32
C GLY A 69 -15.35 12.19 8.23
N LEU A 70 -15.61 11.59 7.06
CA LEU A 70 -15.48 10.15 6.86
C LEU A 70 -14.01 9.74 6.89
N PHE A 71 -13.74 8.62 7.53
CA PHE A 71 -12.42 7.99 7.47
C PHE A 71 -12.38 7.00 6.30
N HIS A 72 -11.43 7.22 5.40
CA HIS A 72 -11.15 6.35 4.27
C HIS A 72 -10.08 5.34 4.65
N VAL A 73 -10.34 4.07 4.38
CA VAL A 73 -9.40 2.96 4.53
C VAL A 73 -9.02 2.45 3.15
N GLY A 74 -7.74 2.36 2.83
CA GLY A 74 -7.23 1.81 1.59
C GLY A 74 -6.38 0.57 1.82
N TYR A 75 -6.22 -0.24 0.78
CA TYR A 75 -5.37 -1.41 0.77
C TYR A 75 -5.05 -1.82 -0.67
N LEU A 76 -3.94 -2.52 -0.87
CA LEU A 76 -3.60 -3.07 -2.18
C LEU A 76 -4.59 -4.17 -2.59
N HIS A 77 -5.18 -4.01 -3.77
CA HIS A 77 -6.11 -4.96 -4.40
C HIS A 77 -6.22 -4.60 -5.90
N GLU A 78 -5.53 -5.36 -6.76
CA GLU A 78 -5.45 -5.10 -8.21
C GLU A 78 -5.04 -3.66 -8.58
N GLY A 79 -4.08 -3.11 -7.84
CA GLY A 79 -3.88 -1.67 -7.68
C GLY A 79 -4.13 -1.31 -6.23
N ALA A 80 -4.95 -0.31 -5.94
CA ALA A 80 -5.44 -0.04 -4.59
C ALA A 80 -6.96 0.21 -4.56
N ALA A 81 -7.61 -0.43 -3.59
CA ALA A 81 -9.04 -0.33 -3.32
C ALA A 81 -9.27 0.15 -1.89
N GLY A 82 -10.52 0.41 -1.53
CA GLY A 82 -10.81 0.91 -0.20
C GLY A 82 -12.28 1.00 0.15
N ALA A 83 -12.51 1.41 1.39
CA ALA A 83 -13.81 1.59 2.01
C ALA A 83 -13.84 2.89 2.83
N THR A 84 -15.02 3.28 3.26
CA THR A 84 -15.23 4.40 4.20
C THR A 84 -15.94 3.94 5.45
N THR A 85 -15.74 4.67 6.54
CA THR A 85 -16.44 4.48 7.81
C THR A 85 -16.74 5.84 8.44
N ASP A 86 -17.90 5.93 9.09
CA ASP A 86 -18.36 7.07 9.90
C ASP A 86 -18.30 6.78 11.41
N ASP A 87 -17.94 5.55 11.81
CA ASP A 87 -17.98 5.08 13.19
C ASP A 87 -16.71 4.30 13.62
N LEU A 88 -15.77 4.04 12.70
CA LEU A 88 -14.60 3.15 12.86
C LEU A 88 -14.95 1.69 13.24
N VAL A 89 -16.19 1.27 13.04
CA VAL A 89 -16.72 -0.06 13.37
C VAL A 89 -17.25 -0.76 12.12
N THR A 90 -18.07 -0.07 11.33
CA THR A 90 -18.68 -0.58 10.11
C THR A 90 -18.11 0.13 8.88
N TYR A 91 -17.98 -0.61 7.79
CA TYR A 91 -17.29 -0.14 6.59
C TYR A 91 -18.17 -0.30 5.35
N ARG A 92 -18.07 0.65 4.43
CA ARG A 92 -18.76 0.65 3.13
C ARG A 92 -17.73 0.72 2.02
N ASP A 93 -17.71 -0.28 1.13
CA ASP A 93 -16.84 -0.26 -0.05
C ASP A 93 -17.02 1.04 -0.83
N LEU A 94 -15.90 1.65 -1.25
CA LEU A 94 -15.93 2.87 -2.06
C LEU A 94 -16.59 2.59 -3.42
N ASN A 95 -16.18 1.50 -4.08
CA ASN A 95 -16.65 1.13 -5.40
C ASN A 95 -17.38 -0.22 -5.39
N PRO A 96 -18.34 -0.44 -6.32
CA PRO A 96 -19.06 -1.71 -6.42
C PRO A 96 -18.10 -2.91 -6.54
N GLY A 97 -18.34 -3.94 -5.73
CA GLY A 97 -17.54 -5.17 -5.74
C GLY A 97 -16.12 -5.02 -5.21
N GLY A 98 -15.79 -3.91 -4.53
CA GLY A 98 -14.43 -3.65 -4.05
C GLY A 98 -13.46 -3.24 -5.15
N ALA A 99 -13.96 -2.71 -6.27
CA ALA A 99 -13.11 -2.27 -7.38
C ALA A 99 -12.11 -1.19 -6.93
N PRO A 100 -10.86 -1.25 -7.40
CA PRO A 100 -9.83 -0.29 -7.02
C PRO A 100 -10.11 1.11 -7.54
N PHE A 101 -9.72 2.10 -6.74
CA PHE A 101 -9.79 3.52 -7.07
C PHE A 101 -8.56 4.00 -7.86
N ILE A 102 -7.51 3.18 -7.95
CA ILE A 102 -6.34 3.39 -8.81
C ILE A 102 -5.75 2.05 -9.23
N ARG A 103 -5.30 1.94 -10.49
CA ARG A 103 -4.71 0.72 -11.09
C ARG A 103 -3.41 1.04 -11.81
N ALA A 104 -2.57 0.03 -12.04
CA ALA A 104 -1.40 0.14 -12.92
C ALA A 104 -1.80 0.36 -14.39
N GLY A 105 -0.80 0.59 -15.25
CA GLY A 105 -0.96 0.79 -16.69
C GLY A 105 -0.90 2.26 -17.13
N GLY A 106 -0.51 3.18 -16.24
CA GLY A 106 -0.19 4.55 -16.62
C GLY A 106 1.25 4.68 -17.15
N LEU A 107 1.65 5.91 -17.48
CA LEU A 107 3.01 6.18 -17.98
C LEU A 107 4.09 5.99 -16.91
N ASN A 108 3.79 6.34 -15.66
CA ASN A 108 4.76 6.25 -14.54
C ASN A 108 4.70 4.89 -13.82
N ASP A 109 3.56 4.21 -13.90
CA ASP A 109 3.26 2.92 -13.25
C ASP A 109 2.76 1.86 -14.26
N PRO A 110 3.51 1.60 -15.34
CA PRO A 110 3.08 0.66 -16.37
C PRO A 110 2.98 -0.78 -15.84
N VAL A 111 3.70 -1.12 -14.78
CA VAL A 111 3.79 -2.48 -14.23
C VAL A 111 2.93 -2.65 -12.98
N ALA A 112 3.11 -1.80 -11.97
CA ALA A 112 2.39 -1.93 -10.70
C ALA A 112 2.16 -0.58 -10.00
N VAL A 113 1.17 -0.57 -9.12
CA VAL A 113 0.93 0.46 -8.11
C VAL A 113 1.25 -0.18 -6.77
N PHE A 114 2.25 0.35 -6.09
CA PHE A 114 2.60 -0.02 -4.72
C PHE A 114 1.98 1.00 -3.75
N ASP A 115 2.36 0.91 -2.48
CA ASP A 115 1.82 1.73 -1.41
C ASP A 115 1.96 3.23 -1.64
N GLY A 116 1.12 3.95 -0.92
CA GLY A 116 1.14 5.39 -0.86
C GLY A 116 0.33 5.91 0.31
N SER A 117 0.43 7.20 0.54
CA SER A 117 -0.26 7.93 1.60
C SER A 117 -0.95 9.17 1.01
N VAL A 118 -1.97 9.66 1.72
CA VAL A 118 -2.84 10.71 1.21
C VAL A 118 -2.67 11.98 2.03
N ILE A 119 -2.35 13.08 1.34
CA ILE A 119 -2.47 14.44 1.87
C ILE A 119 -3.95 14.83 1.76
N PRO A 120 -4.70 14.98 2.88
CA PRO A 120 -6.16 15.15 2.82
C PRO A 120 -6.60 16.46 2.14
N LYS A 121 -5.80 17.53 2.31
CA LYS A 121 -5.98 18.84 1.67
C LYS A 121 -4.77 19.17 0.81
N GLY A 122 -4.55 18.40 -0.25
CA GLY A 122 -3.45 18.61 -1.17
C GLY A 122 -3.82 19.56 -2.31
N ILE A 123 -3.42 19.18 -3.52
CA ILE A 123 -3.60 19.96 -4.76
C ILE A 123 -5.06 20.39 -4.90
N ASN A 124 -5.29 21.70 -5.10
CA ASN A 124 -6.63 22.30 -5.21
C ASN A 124 -7.57 21.98 -4.02
N GLY A 125 -7.02 21.74 -2.82
CA GLY A 125 -7.80 21.41 -1.62
C GLY A 125 -8.49 20.06 -1.70
N THR A 126 -7.96 19.12 -2.49
CA THR A 126 -8.52 17.78 -2.67
C THR A 126 -7.57 16.68 -2.16
N PRO A 127 -8.08 15.50 -1.78
CA PRO A 127 -7.24 14.38 -1.38
C PRO A 127 -6.22 14.05 -2.47
N THR A 128 -4.94 14.14 -2.12
CA THR A 128 -3.81 13.93 -3.03
C THR A 128 -3.02 12.73 -2.55
N LEU A 129 -3.07 11.65 -3.32
CA LEU A 129 -2.30 10.43 -3.11
C LEU A 129 -0.88 10.65 -3.61
N PHE A 130 0.09 10.39 -2.74
CA PHE A 130 1.50 10.24 -3.07
C PHE A 130 1.89 8.77 -2.93
N TYR A 131 2.30 8.12 -4.02
CA TYR A 131 2.41 6.67 -4.08
C TYR A 131 3.59 6.19 -4.92
N THR A 132 4.02 4.96 -4.69
CA THR A 132 5.05 4.32 -5.50
C THR A 132 4.49 3.79 -6.82
N SER A 133 4.93 4.42 -7.90
CA SER A 133 4.67 4.02 -9.29
C SER A 133 5.79 3.12 -9.82
N VAL A 134 5.45 1.90 -10.22
CA VAL A 134 6.43 0.85 -10.57
C VAL A 134 6.53 0.64 -12.07
N SER A 135 7.76 0.66 -12.58
CA SER A 135 8.08 0.49 -14.00
C SER A 135 8.85 -0.80 -14.33
N TYR A 136 9.52 -1.44 -13.36
CA TYR A 136 10.29 -2.66 -13.58
C TYR A 136 10.20 -3.62 -12.40
N LEU A 137 10.15 -4.93 -12.69
CA LEU A 137 10.19 -6.05 -11.74
C LEU A 137 11.20 -7.10 -12.23
N PRO A 138 11.73 -7.98 -11.34
CA PRO A 138 11.48 -8.05 -9.90
C PRO A 138 12.21 -6.96 -9.10
N ILE A 139 11.69 -6.66 -7.91
CA ILE A 139 12.31 -5.77 -6.91
C ILE A 139 12.45 -6.58 -5.63
N HIS A 140 13.68 -6.68 -5.10
CA HIS A 140 13.94 -7.35 -3.83
C HIS A 140 15.34 -6.97 -3.31
N TRP A 141 15.50 -6.84 -2.01
CA TRP A 141 16.76 -6.39 -1.39
C TRP A 141 17.94 -7.37 -1.56
N THR A 142 17.67 -8.63 -1.91
CA THR A 142 18.71 -9.65 -2.15
C THR A 142 19.28 -9.65 -3.58
N ILE A 143 18.73 -8.84 -4.48
CA ILE A 143 19.17 -8.76 -5.88
C ILE A 143 19.59 -7.32 -6.22
N ASN A 144 20.27 -7.14 -7.34
CA ASN A 144 20.63 -5.80 -7.79
C ASN A 144 19.38 -4.99 -8.15
N TYR A 145 19.31 -3.76 -7.65
CA TYR A 145 18.25 -2.83 -7.97
C TYR A 145 18.28 -2.39 -9.43
N THR A 146 17.15 -2.49 -10.12
CA THR A 146 17.01 -1.93 -11.47
C THR A 146 16.66 -0.45 -11.36
N ARG A 147 17.51 0.42 -11.91
CA ARG A 147 17.32 1.87 -11.81
C ARG A 147 15.99 2.29 -12.45
N GLY A 148 15.20 3.06 -11.70
CA GLY A 148 13.88 3.51 -12.14
C GLY A 148 12.77 2.47 -11.95
N SER A 149 13.04 1.36 -11.25
CA SER A 149 11.99 0.42 -10.84
C SER A 149 10.87 1.09 -10.06
N GLU A 150 11.22 1.88 -9.03
CA GLU A 150 10.28 2.56 -8.15
C GLU A 150 10.50 4.07 -8.21
N THR A 151 9.41 4.80 -8.41
CA THR A 151 9.35 6.27 -8.42
C THR A 151 8.14 6.73 -7.64
N GLN A 152 8.09 7.97 -7.17
CA GLN A 152 6.95 8.47 -6.39
C GLN A 152 6.09 9.43 -7.22
N SER A 153 4.84 9.04 -7.49
CA SER A 153 3.89 9.76 -8.34
C SER A 153 2.72 10.33 -7.53
N LEU A 154 2.01 11.28 -8.13
CA LEU A 154 0.85 11.94 -7.55
C LEU A 154 -0.44 11.58 -8.29
N ALA A 155 -1.52 11.42 -7.52
CA ALA A 155 -2.88 11.28 -8.03
C ALA A 155 -3.86 12.05 -7.15
N VAL A 156 -4.98 12.52 -7.70
CA VAL A 156 -5.94 13.38 -7.00
C VAL A 156 -7.35 12.80 -7.09
N SER A 157 -8.09 12.82 -6.00
CA SER A 157 -9.51 12.45 -5.99
C SER A 157 -10.44 13.68 -5.94
N LYS A 158 -11.46 13.69 -6.81
CA LYS A 158 -12.48 14.74 -6.87
C LYS A 158 -13.90 14.21 -6.66
N ASP A 159 -14.05 12.91 -6.43
CA ASP A 159 -15.31 12.17 -6.40
C ASP A 159 -15.51 11.39 -5.09
N GLY A 160 -15.00 11.95 -3.99
CA GLY A 160 -15.13 11.37 -2.65
C GLY A 160 -14.29 10.10 -2.47
N GLY A 161 -13.07 10.08 -3.00
CA GLY A 161 -12.15 8.95 -2.89
C GLY A 161 -12.45 7.76 -3.80
N ARG A 162 -13.51 7.82 -4.62
CA ARG A 162 -13.90 6.71 -5.51
C ARG A 162 -12.89 6.48 -6.64
N ASN A 163 -12.25 7.54 -7.12
CA ASN A 163 -11.14 7.45 -8.08
C ASN A 163 -10.03 8.43 -7.71
N PHE A 164 -8.78 7.96 -7.78
CA PHE A 164 -7.59 8.80 -7.74
C PHE A 164 -7.04 8.96 -9.16
N THR A 165 -7.25 10.13 -9.74
CA THR A 165 -6.81 10.46 -11.10
C THR A 165 -5.33 10.85 -11.08
N LYS A 166 -4.48 10.05 -11.71
CA LYS A 166 -3.04 10.32 -11.86
C LYS A 166 -2.80 11.66 -12.54
N LEU A 167 -1.86 12.45 -12.02
CA LEU A 167 -1.48 13.70 -12.68
C LEU A 167 -0.83 13.41 -14.04
N ARG A 168 -1.07 14.27 -15.03
CA ARG A 168 -0.55 14.11 -16.40
C ARG A 168 0.87 14.67 -16.52
N GLN A 169 1.79 14.09 -15.76
CA GLN A 169 3.19 14.49 -15.62
C GLN A 169 4.05 13.31 -15.17
N GLY A 170 5.38 13.49 -15.14
CA GLY A 170 6.29 12.52 -14.55
C GLY A 170 6.14 12.40 -13.02
N PRO A 171 6.83 11.43 -12.39
CA PRO A 171 6.85 11.28 -10.94
C PRO A 171 7.43 12.52 -10.26
N ALA A 172 6.90 12.88 -9.09
CA ALA A 172 7.40 13.99 -8.27
C ALA A 172 8.79 13.68 -7.69
N ILE A 173 9.05 12.40 -7.34
CA ILE A 173 10.39 11.91 -7.02
C ILE A 173 10.76 10.81 -8.04
N PRO A 174 11.55 11.14 -9.08
CA PRO A 174 11.83 10.23 -10.19
C PRO A 174 12.93 9.20 -9.91
N ALA A 175 13.68 9.35 -8.81
CA ALA A 175 14.79 8.47 -8.48
C ALA A 175 15.15 8.58 -6.98
N PRO A 176 15.81 7.56 -6.41
CA PRO A 176 16.49 7.69 -5.13
C PRO A 176 17.60 8.76 -5.18
N PRO A 177 18.14 9.17 -4.02
CA PRO A 177 19.25 10.12 -3.94
C PRO A 177 20.42 9.75 -4.86
N PHE A 178 21.11 10.77 -5.37
CA PHE A 178 22.15 10.58 -6.39
C PHE A 178 23.22 9.57 -5.96
N ALA A 179 23.52 8.62 -6.86
CA ALA A 179 24.51 7.57 -6.68
C ALA A 179 24.27 6.61 -5.49
N LEU A 180 23.07 6.61 -4.91
CA LEU A 180 22.73 5.66 -3.85
C LEU A 180 22.29 4.31 -4.44
N ASN A 181 23.00 3.23 -4.07
CA ASN A 181 22.68 1.88 -4.48
C ASN A 181 21.62 1.27 -3.55
N VAL A 182 20.37 1.66 -3.73
CA VAL A 182 19.26 1.29 -2.85
C VAL A 182 18.88 -0.18 -2.96
N THR A 183 18.41 -0.80 -1.87
CA THR A 183 17.77 -2.12 -1.87
C THR A 183 16.30 -2.06 -2.29
N ALA A 184 15.65 -0.94 -1.95
CA ALA A 184 14.27 -0.59 -2.24
C ALA A 184 14.10 0.93 -2.11
N PHE A 185 13.08 1.49 -2.75
CA PHE A 185 12.74 2.90 -2.66
C PHE A 185 11.23 3.11 -2.85
N ARG A 186 10.45 2.74 -1.83
CA ARG A 186 8.98 2.67 -1.92
C ARG A 186 8.26 3.10 -0.65
N ASP A 187 6.94 3.08 -0.71
CA ASP A 187 6.00 3.30 0.40
C ASP A 187 6.13 4.71 0.99
N PRO A 188 5.92 5.78 0.18
CA PRO A 188 5.99 7.15 0.67
C PRO A 188 4.91 7.40 1.71
N PHE A 189 5.32 7.72 2.94
CA PHE A 189 4.42 8.08 4.02
C PHE A 189 4.53 9.57 4.35
N VAL A 190 3.46 10.32 4.03
CA VAL A 190 3.36 11.76 4.27
C VAL A 190 2.89 12.06 5.69
N PHE A 191 3.52 13.04 6.33
CA PHE A 191 3.19 13.46 7.69
C PHE A 191 3.58 14.92 7.93
N GLN A 192 3.06 15.52 9.00
CA GLN A 192 3.46 16.82 9.51
C GLN A 192 4.03 16.63 10.93
N ASN A 193 5.06 17.40 11.29
CA ASN A 193 5.72 17.30 12.59
C ASN A 193 6.37 18.64 12.97
N GLU A 194 5.99 19.19 14.12
CA GLU A 194 6.40 20.53 14.54
C GLU A 194 7.86 20.61 15.01
N ASP A 195 8.40 19.50 15.54
CA ASP A 195 9.81 19.41 15.92
C ASP A 195 10.71 19.47 14.68
N LEU A 196 10.34 18.78 13.60
CA LEU A 196 11.03 18.86 12.32
C LEU A 196 10.94 20.27 11.72
N ASP A 197 9.76 20.90 11.79
CA ASP A 197 9.61 22.29 11.33
C ASP A 197 10.56 23.23 12.07
N SER A 198 10.63 23.09 13.40
CA SER A 198 11.51 23.89 14.25
C SER A 198 12.99 23.61 14.00
N LEU A 199 13.38 22.34 13.86
CA LEU A 199 14.77 21.92 13.68
C LEU A 199 15.32 22.30 12.30
N LEU A 200 14.48 22.25 11.27
CA LEU A 200 14.86 22.47 9.87
C LEU A 200 14.50 23.87 9.35
N GLU A 201 13.98 24.73 10.23
CA GLU A 201 13.45 26.05 9.92
C GLU A 201 12.45 26.01 8.75
N SER A 202 11.59 24.99 8.72
CA SER A 202 10.53 24.83 7.72
C SER A 202 9.32 25.71 8.09
N GLU A 203 8.46 25.98 7.11
CA GLU A 203 7.18 26.64 7.38
C GLU A 203 6.29 25.72 8.25
N SER A 204 5.52 26.30 9.17
CA SER A 204 4.62 25.54 10.04
C SER A 204 3.62 24.72 9.23
N GLY A 205 3.56 23.42 9.51
CA GLY A 205 2.70 22.49 8.79
C GLY A 205 3.29 22.06 7.44
N THR A 206 4.61 22.12 7.27
CA THR A 206 5.27 21.54 6.11
C THR A 206 4.97 20.04 6.05
N TRP A 207 4.67 19.53 4.85
CA TRP A 207 4.54 18.10 4.63
C TRP A 207 5.92 17.46 4.46
N TYR A 208 6.21 16.46 5.28
CA TYR A 208 7.33 15.56 5.14
C TYR A 208 6.89 14.27 4.48
N SER A 209 7.83 13.53 3.92
CA SER A 209 7.62 12.14 3.50
C SER A 209 8.83 11.31 3.87
N VAL A 210 8.62 10.16 4.50
CA VAL A 210 9.63 9.10 4.51
C VAL A 210 9.39 8.15 3.35
N ILE A 211 10.46 7.67 2.74
CA ILE A 211 10.45 6.57 1.77
C ILE A 211 11.25 5.42 2.37
N SER A 212 10.66 4.23 2.37
CA SER A 212 11.21 3.03 2.99
C SER A 212 12.17 2.30 2.05
N GLY A 213 13.21 1.72 2.61
CA GLY A 213 14.09 0.79 1.91
C GLY A 213 15.41 0.56 2.62
N GLY A 214 16.50 0.80 1.91
CA GLY A 214 17.85 0.58 2.41
C GLY A 214 18.89 0.79 1.34
N VAL A 215 20.15 0.56 1.70
CA VAL A 215 21.31 0.74 0.83
C VAL A 215 22.16 -0.51 0.86
N HIS A 216 22.39 -1.09 -0.32
CA HIS A 216 23.22 -2.28 -0.48
C HIS A 216 24.58 -2.07 0.19
N GLN A 217 25.05 -3.11 0.88
CA GLN A 217 26.32 -3.11 1.63
C GLN A 217 26.38 -2.14 2.82
N LYS A 218 25.31 -1.42 3.14
CA LYS A 218 25.18 -0.61 4.36
C LYS A 218 24.14 -1.20 5.31
N GLY A 219 22.87 -1.23 4.90
CA GLY A 219 21.75 -1.67 5.73
C GLY A 219 20.42 -0.98 5.39
N PRO A 220 19.37 -1.24 6.16
CA PRO A 220 18.05 -0.64 5.98
C PRO A 220 18.08 0.86 6.34
N SER A 221 17.28 1.65 5.63
CA SER A 221 17.26 3.12 5.73
C SER A 221 15.87 3.67 5.43
N MET A 222 15.56 4.82 6.05
CA MET A 222 14.42 5.66 5.71
C MET A 222 14.94 6.97 5.09
N PHE A 223 14.46 7.29 3.90
CA PHE A 223 14.86 8.48 3.15
C PHE A 223 13.87 9.60 3.43
N LEU A 224 14.29 10.64 4.14
CA LEU A 224 13.41 11.75 4.50
C LEU A 224 13.40 12.82 3.40
N TYR A 225 12.21 13.32 3.11
CA TYR A 225 11.96 14.44 2.22
C TYR A 225 11.04 15.45 2.87
N ARG A 226 11.12 16.73 2.46
CA ARG A 226 10.10 17.74 2.74
C ARG A 226 9.57 18.37 1.46
N GLN A 227 8.31 18.78 1.50
CA GLN A 227 7.66 19.53 0.44
C GLN A 227 8.44 20.82 0.15
N HIS A 228 8.65 21.12 -1.14
CA HIS A 228 9.32 22.35 -1.57
C HIS A 228 8.37 23.40 -2.14
N ASP A 229 7.26 22.97 -2.77
CA ASP A 229 6.28 23.84 -3.43
C ASP A 229 4.83 23.45 -3.09
N PRO A 230 3.86 24.38 -3.15
CA PRO A 230 2.47 24.13 -2.77
C PRO A 230 1.74 23.14 -3.69
N GLU A 231 2.26 22.87 -4.89
CA GLU A 231 1.75 21.86 -5.82
C GLU A 231 2.29 20.45 -5.56
N PHE A 232 3.15 20.28 -4.54
CA PHE A 232 3.80 19.02 -4.17
C PHE A 232 4.67 18.41 -5.28
N GLN A 233 5.09 19.21 -6.26
CA GLN A 233 5.83 18.76 -7.43
C GLN A 233 7.27 18.37 -7.10
N TYR A 234 7.89 19.10 -6.17
CA TYR A 234 9.28 18.98 -5.77
C TYR A 234 9.37 18.66 -4.28
N TRP A 235 10.25 17.72 -3.98
CA TRP A 235 10.51 17.23 -2.64
C TRP A 235 12.01 17.34 -2.38
N GLU A 236 12.38 18.15 -1.39
CA GLU A 236 13.76 18.33 -0.96
C GLU A 236 14.19 17.11 -0.16
N TYR A 237 15.30 16.48 -0.55
CA TYR A 237 15.87 15.36 0.18
C TYR A 237 16.65 15.83 1.41
N LEU A 238 16.32 15.28 2.57
CA LEU A 238 16.88 15.65 3.87
C LEU A 238 17.84 14.60 4.46
N GLY A 239 18.10 13.52 3.75
CA GLY A 239 19.05 12.48 4.16
C GLY A 239 18.42 11.16 4.58
N GLU A 240 19.28 10.21 4.93
CA GLU A 240 18.92 8.93 5.57
C GLU A 240 18.68 9.20 7.08
N TRP A 241 17.58 9.88 7.42
CA TRP A 241 17.33 10.43 8.76
C TRP A 241 17.38 9.36 9.87
N TRP A 242 17.06 8.13 9.50
CA TRP A 242 17.27 6.94 10.29
C TRP A 242 17.73 5.79 9.38
N HIS A 243 18.79 5.12 9.82
CA HIS A 243 19.38 3.97 9.14
C HIS A 243 20.09 3.10 10.17
N GLU A 244 20.15 1.81 9.88
CA GLU A 244 20.80 0.82 10.74
C GLU A 244 21.81 0.00 9.95
N LYS A 245 22.76 -0.61 10.65
CA LYS A 245 23.69 -1.55 9.99
C LYS A 245 22.93 -2.80 9.55
N ALA A 246 23.31 -3.34 8.39
CA ALA A 246 22.69 -4.53 7.84
C ALA A 246 22.61 -5.68 8.87
N ASN A 247 21.38 -6.10 9.14
CA ASN A 247 21.00 -7.20 10.01
C ASN A 247 21.46 -7.03 11.47
N THR A 248 21.60 -5.80 11.97
CA THR A 248 21.73 -5.56 13.42
C THR A 248 20.36 -5.63 14.10
N THR A 249 20.36 -5.45 15.41
CA THR A 249 19.17 -5.51 16.24
C THR A 249 19.24 -4.45 17.34
N TRP A 250 18.09 -4.04 17.83
CA TRP A 250 17.97 -3.24 19.04
C TRP A 250 18.31 -4.08 20.28
N GLY A 251 19.25 -3.59 21.09
CA GLY A 251 19.72 -4.30 22.29
C GLY A 251 20.33 -5.66 21.93
N ASP A 252 19.83 -6.72 22.56
CA ASP A 252 20.21 -8.12 22.30
C ASP A 252 19.27 -8.83 21.31
N GLY A 253 18.25 -8.13 20.81
CA GLY A 253 17.23 -8.64 19.88
C GLY A 253 16.10 -9.43 20.51
N LEU A 254 15.95 -9.38 21.84
CA LEU A 254 14.84 -10.05 22.53
C LEU A 254 13.49 -9.33 22.31
N TRP A 255 13.50 -8.00 22.30
CA TRP A 255 12.26 -7.21 22.42
C TRP A 255 11.73 -6.64 21.10
N ALA A 256 12.60 -6.46 20.11
CA ALA A 256 12.26 -5.75 18.87
C ALA A 256 12.81 -6.43 17.60
N GLY A 257 13.03 -7.75 17.64
CA GLY A 257 13.44 -8.52 16.47
C GLY A 257 14.79 -8.07 15.91
N ARG A 258 14.88 -7.82 14.61
CA ARG A 258 16.09 -7.34 13.93
C ARG A 258 15.70 -6.22 12.96
N TYR A 259 16.62 -5.31 12.71
CA TYR A 259 16.43 -4.28 11.67
C TYR A 259 16.48 -4.87 10.25
N GLY A 260 17.05 -6.07 10.10
CA GLY A 260 17.07 -6.76 8.82
C GLY A 260 17.94 -6.04 7.79
N PHE A 261 17.59 -6.19 6.52
CA PHE A 261 18.36 -5.67 5.39
C PHE A 261 17.60 -4.62 4.58
N ASN A 262 16.29 -4.49 4.82
CA ASN A 262 15.42 -3.53 4.15
C ASN A 262 14.28 -3.14 5.09
N PHE A 263 13.97 -1.85 5.18
CA PHE A 263 12.74 -1.36 5.80
C PHE A 263 11.62 -1.24 4.77
N GLU A 264 10.40 -1.52 5.18
CA GLU A 264 9.18 -1.38 4.40
C GLU A 264 8.12 -0.65 5.21
N VAL A 265 7.17 -0.01 4.52
CA VAL A 265 5.94 0.55 5.12
C VAL A 265 6.16 1.34 6.41
N ALA A 266 7.13 2.26 6.38
CA ALA A 266 7.43 3.14 7.50
C ALA A 266 6.35 4.21 7.69
N ASN A 267 5.79 4.31 8.90
CA ASN A 267 4.88 5.40 9.28
C ASN A 267 5.51 6.23 10.38
N VAL A 268 5.36 7.55 10.31
CA VAL A 268 5.85 8.50 11.30
C VAL A 268 4.68 9.26 11.91
N PHE A 269 4.62 9.33 13.23
CA PHE A 269 3.57 10.04 13.93
C PHE A 269 4.02 10.43 15.33
N SER A 270 3.34 11.41 15.93
CA SER A 270 3.61 11.86 17.29
C SER A 270 2.44 11.55 18.22
N ILE A 271 2.72 11.06 19.42
CA ILE A 271 1.70 10.71 20.42
C ILE A 271 2.03 11.23 21.82
N ASP A 272 0.99 11.39 22.63
CA ASP A 272 1.06 11.55 24.07
C ASP A 272 0.19 10.47 24.77
N GLU A 273 -0.03 10.60 26.07
CA GLU A 273 -0.84 9.65 26.86
C GLU A 273 -2.30 9.51 26.40
N LYS A 274 -2.82 10.44 25.59
CA LYS A 274 -4.22 10.48 25.14
C LYS A 274 -4.41 10.06 23.69
N GLY A 275 -3.35 10.02 22.88
CA GLY A 275 -3.40 9.64 21.47
C GLY A 275 -2.48 10.48 20.59
N TYR A 276 -2.87 10.70 19.33
CA TYR A 276 -2.12 11.57 18.42
C TYR A 276 -2.06 13.01 18.93
N ASN A 277 -0.85 13.57 18.98
CA ASN A 277 -0.57 14.95 19.34
C ASN A 277 0.63 15.42 18.51
N SER A 278 0.50 16.53 17.76
CA SER A 278 1.57 17.06 16.91
C SER A 278 2.82 17.50 17.69
N GLU A 279 2.64 17.86 18.96
CA GLU A 279 3.71 18.22 19.92
C GLU A 279 4.15 17.02 20.78
N GLY A 280 3.62 15.82 20.51
CA GLY A 280 3.94 14.60 21.25
C GLY A 280 5.29 13.98 20.89
N GLU A 281 5.65 12.89 21.58
CA GLU A 281 6.86 12.13 21.26
C GLU A 281 6.71 11.44 19.89
N THR A 282 7.75 11.51 19.07
CA THR A 282 7.76 10.93 17.72
C THR A 282 8.02 9.43 17.76
N PHE A 283 7.14 8.65 17.14
CA PHE A 283 7.25 7.21 16.96
C PHE A 283 7.29 6.85 15.48
N ILE A 284 7.91 5.71 15.21
CA ILE A 284 7.98 5.12 13.87
C ILE A 284 7.56 3.65 13.96
N THR A 285 6.64 3.24 13.10
CA THR A 285 6.35 1.81 12.84
C THR A 285 6.89 1.44 11.47
N PHE A 286 7.43 0.23 11.30
CA PHE A 286 7.99 -0.22 10.03
C PHE A 286 8.03 -1.75 9.97
N GLY A 287 8.03 -2.30 8.75
CA GLY A 287 8.39 -3.69 8.47
C GLY A 287 9.90 -3.81 8.27
N ALA A 288 10.48 -4.94 8.69
CA ALA A 288 11.89 -5.24 8.49
C ALA A 288 12.07 -6.60 7.82
N GLU A 289 12.54 -6.59 6.58
CA GLU A 289 12.86 -7.82 5.85
C GLU A 289 14.23 -8.34 6.27
N TRP A 290 14.29 -9.57 6.75
CA TRP A 290 15.53 -10.18 7.22
C TRP A 290 15.64 -11.65 6.76
N GLN A 291 16.86 -12.21 6.84
CA GLN A 291 17.08 -13.63 6.61
C GLN A 291 18.21 -14.17 7.50
N GLU A 292 18.20 -15.48 7.76
CA GLU A 292 19.30 -16.19 8.42
C GLU A 292 20.56 -16.20 7.53
N LYS A 293 21.74 -16.26 8.15
CA LYS A 293 23.00 -16.39 7.39
C LYS A 293 23.25 -17.85 7.02
N PRO A 294 23.81 -18.14 5.82
CA PRO A 294 24.22 -17.18 4.79
C PRO A 294 23.02 -16.60 4.03
N ILE A 295 23.18 -15.39 3.51
CA ILE A 295 22.25 -14.81 2.54
C ILE A 295 22.29 -15.70 1.29
N VAL A 296 21.33 -16.61 1.15
CA VAL A 296 21.21 -17.45 -0.04
C VAL A 296 20.35 -16.68 -1.02
N PRO A 297 20.84 -16.27 -2.21
CA PRO A 297 20.07 -15.48 -3.18
C PRO A 297 18.78 -16.14 -3.73
N GLN A 298 18.38 -17.30 -3.20
CA GLN A 298 17.42 -18.24 -3.77
C GLN A 298 16.30 -18.69 -2.80
N VAL A 299 16.22 -18.17 -1.57
CA VAL A 299 15.10 -18.48 -0.65
C VAL A 299 14.02 -17.39 -0.71
N SER A 300 13.42 -17.22 -1.88
CA SER A 300 12.01 -16.83 -1.99
C SER A 300 11.36 -17.89 -2.88
N SER A 301 10.47 -18.71 -2.33
CA SER A 301 10.06 -20.01 -2.85
C SER A 301 9.36 -20.06 -4.22
N PHE A 302 9.28 -18.96 -4.97
CA PHE A 302 8.67 -18.93 -6.31
C PHE A 302 9.38 -17.87 -7.17
N ARG A 303 10.27 -18.31 -8.08
CA ARG A 303 10.91 -17.44 -9.08
C ARG A 303 10.71 -17.92 -10.53
N ASP A 304 9.83 -18.89 -10.75
CA ASP A 304 9.37 -19.24 -12.08
C ASP A 304 7.93 -18.73 -12.26
N MET A 305 7.80 -17.55 -12.88
CA MET A 305 6.63 -17.17 -13.67
C MET A 305 7.10 -16.79 -15.07
#